data_AF-A0A8R7VBQ0-F1
#
_entry.id   AF-A0A8R7VBQ0-F1
#
_cell.length_a   1.000
_cell.length_b   1.000
_cell.length_c   1.000
_cell.angle_alpha   90.00
_cell.angle_beta   90.00
_cell.angle_gamma   90.00
#
_symmetry.space_group_name_H-M   'P 1'
#
loop_
_entity.id
_entity.type
_entity.pdbx_description
1 polymer ?
#
loop_
_entity_poly.entity_id
_entity_poly.type
_entity_poly.pdbx_seq_one_letter_code
_entity_poly.pdbx_strand_id
1 'polypeptide(L)'
;MDTFGAKLNTLLKDAATRFKGFEYSSKTLKEEVEKYERFAERLGPYITDTVHFMNESILQKKKILVEGGQATMLDIDFGTYPFVTSSSPSAGGICTGLGIAPRTLGDIIGVVKAYTTRVGSGPFPTELLGKTGDLLRASGMEFGTTTGRPRRCGWLDIVALRYCCQINGFSSLNLTKLDVLTGLKEIKLGTSYCTEDGKAIESFPADLDILEQTKVKYEALPGWEEDISSVRDYDDLPETARLYVERIEELVGIPVHYIGVGPGRDALIYK
;
A
#
# COMPACT_ATOMS: atom_id res chain seq x y z
N MET A 1 -12.73 -14.04 -33.67
CA MET A 1 -13.00 -12.88 -32.79
C MET A 1 -14.45 -12.41 -32.93
N ASP A 2 -15.33 -13.31 -33.34
CA ASP A 2 -16.53 -12.94 -34.11
C ASP A 2 -17.61 -12.33 -33.21
N THR A 3 -17.47 -12.46 -31.90
CA THR A 3 -18.38 -11.91 -30.88
C THR A 3 -17.81 -10.69 -30.15
N PHE A 4 -16.50 -10.38 -30.29
CA PHE A 4 -15.86 -9.31 -29.53
C PHE A 4 -16.45 -7.93 -29.84
N GLY A 5 -16.64 -7.61 -31.12
CA GLY A 5 -17.22 -6.33 -31.54
C GLY A 5 -18.63 -6.10 -31.00
N ALA A 6 -19.46 -7.14 -30.93
CA ALA A 6 -20.79 -7.06 -30.34
C ALA A 6 -20.73 -6.76 -28.83
N LYS A 7 -19.82 -7.41 -28.09
CA LYS A 7 -19.63 -7.16 -26.66
C LYS A 7 -19.11 -5.76 -26.38
N LEU A 8 -18.11 -5.30 -27.15
CA LEU A 8 -17.56 -3.94 -27.03
C LEU A 8 -18.62 -2.87 -27.30
N ASN A 9 -19.44 -3.07 -28.34
CA ASN A 9 -20.55 -2.17 -28.68
C ASN A 9 -21.51 -1.97 -27.50
N THR A 10 -21.87 -3.03 -26.77
CA THR A 10 -22.74 -2.94 -25.59
C THR A 10 -22.16 -1.99 -24.53
N LEU A 11 -20.87 -2.11 -24.21
CA LEU A 11 -20.22 -1.26 -23.23
C LEU A 11 -20.09 0.20 -23.69
N LEU A 12 -19.75 0.42 -24.96
CA LEU A 12 -19.64 1.77 -25.52
C LEU A 12 -20.99 2.50 -25.55
N LYS A 13 -22.08 1.77 -25.85
CA LYS A 13 -23.45 2.32 -25.81
C LYS A 13 -23.89 2.68 -24.39
N ASP A 14 -23.54 1.85 -23.41
CA ASP A 14 -23.82 2.14 -22.01
C ASP A 14 -23.12 3.45 -21.58
N ALA A 15 -21.82 3.58 -21.87
CA ALA A 15 -21.05 4.80 -21.60
C ALA A 15 -21.64 6.04 -22.31
N ALA A 16 -22.01 5.92 -23.58
CA ALA A 16 -22.63 7.00 -24.36
C ALA A 16 -23.99 7.43 -23.80
N THR A 17 -24.77 6.48 -23.28
CA THR A 17 -26.06 6.76 -22.63
C THR A 17 -25.85 7.50 -21.31
N ARG A 18 -24.80 7.14 -20.56
CA ARG A 18 -24.50 7.74 -19.26
C ARG A 18 -23.91 9.15 -19.35
N PHE A 19 -23.09 9.42 -20.36
CA PHE A 19 -22.30 10.65 -20.48
C PHE A 19 -22.51 11.33 -21.84
N LYS A 20 -23.20 12.48 -21.85
CA LYS A 20 -23.52 13.23 -23.08
C LYS A 20 -22.30 13.67 -23.90
N GLY A 21 -21.14 13.82 -23.27
CA GLY A 21 -19.88 14.18 -23.93
C GLY A 21 -19.06 12.99 -24.42
N PHE A 22 -19.55 11.76 -24.25
CA PHE A 22 -18.87 10.57 -24.74
C PHE A 22 -19.22 10.33 -26.22
N GLU A 23 -18.24 10.57 -27.09
CA GLU A 23 -18.42 10.40 -28.53
C GLU A 23 -18.36 8.92 -28.92
N TYR A 24 -19.53 8.36 -29.21
CA TYR A 24 -19.66 7.00 -29.74
C TYR A 24 -20.12 7.03 -31.20
N SER A 25 -19.42 6.30 -32.07
CA SER A 25 -19.79 6.12 -33.47
C SER A 25 -19.47 4.70 -33.96
N SER A 26 -20.15 4.27 -35.02
CA SER A 26 -19.83 3.00 -35.69
C SER A 26 -18.38 2.94 -36.20
N LYS A 27 -17.79 4.11 -36.52
CA LYS A 27 -16.40 4.22 -36.94
C LYS A 27 -15.46 3.92 -35.77
N THR A 28 -15.67 4.55 -34.62
CA THR A 28 -14.90 4.32 -33.38
C THR A 28 -14.95 2.84 -32.96
N LEU A 29 -16.13 2.22 -33.04
CA LEU A 29 -16.28 0.78 -32.75
C LEU A 29 -15.41 -0.07 -33.69
N LYS A 30 -15.45 0.19 -35.00
CA LYS A 30 -14.67 -0.56 -35.99
C LYS A 30 -13.17 -0.41 -35.75
N GLU A 31 -12.70 0.81 -35.51
CA GLU A 31 -11.29 1.12 -35.24
C GLU A 31 -10.79 0.43 -33.96
N GLU A 32 -11.58 0.45 -32.88
CA GLU A 32 -11.22 -0.24 -31.65
C GLU A 32 -11.24 -1.76 -31.83
N VAL A 33 -12.19 -2.33 -32.58
CA VAL A 33 -12.16 -3.76 -32.90
C VAL A 33 -10.85 -4.12 -33.63
N GLU A 34 -10.55 -3.49 -34.77
CA GLU A 34 -9.31 -3.77 -35.55
C GLU A 34 -8.03 -3.59 -34.72
N LYS A 35 -8.01 -2.61 -33.81
CA LYS A 35 -6.90 -2.39 -32.88
C LYS A 35 -6.75 -3.56 -31.89
N TYR A 36 -7.84 -3.98 -31.26
CA TYR A 36 -7.82 -5.12 -30.34
C TYR A 36 -7.58 -6.45 -31.05
N GLU A 37 -7.89 -6.57 -32.34
CA GLU A 37 -7.52 -7.76 -33.12
C GLU A 37 -5.99 -7.94 -33.20
N ARG A 38 -5.26 -6.86 -33.45
CA ARG A 38 -3.79 -6.86 -33.42
C ARG A 38 -3.25 -7.13 -32.01
N PHE A 39 -3.91 -6.62 -30.98
CA PHE A 39 -3.54 -6.92 -29.60
C PHE A 39 -3.81 -8.38 -29.24
N ALA A 40 -4.90 -8.97 -29.72
CA ALA A 40 -5.22 -10.37 -29.49
C ALA A 40 -4.18 -11.30 -30.11
N GLU A 41 -3.68 -10.99 -31.31
CA GLU A 41 -2.59 -11.73 -31.94
C GLU A 41 -1.31 -11.67 -31.07
N ARG A 42 -0.95 -10.49 -30.60
CA ARG A 42 0.24 -10.31 -29.75
C ARG A 42 0.09 -10.88 -28.35
N LEU A 43 -1.09 -10.77 -27.74
CA LEU A 43 -1.38 -11.22 -26.38
C LEU A 43 -1.63 -12.73 -26.31
N GLY A 44 -2.14 -13.32 -27.39
CA GLY A 44 -2.55 -14.72 -27.48
C GLY A 44 -1.57 -15.72 -26.86
N PRO A 45 -0.26 -15.66 -27.18
CA PRO A 45 0.75 -16.57 -26.61
C PRO A 45 0.92 -16.49 -25.08
N TYR A 46 0.49 -15.40 -24.45
CA TYR A 46 0.59 -15.19 -23.00
C TYR A 46 -0.68 -15.62 -22.25
N ILE A 47 -1.80 -15.80 -22.95
CA ILE A 47 -3.08 -16.17 -22.33
C ILE A 47 -2.98 -17.63 -21.86
N THR A 48 -3.27 -17.85 -20.59
CA THR A 48 -3.31 -19.18 -19.99
C THR A 48 -4.43 -19.25 -18.94
N ASP A 49 -4.86 -20.46 -18.61
CA ASP A 49 -5.77 -20.68 -17.47
C ASP A 49 -4.98 -20.47 -16.18
N THR A 50 -5.08 -19.25 -15.65
CA THR A 50 -4.34 -18.85 -14.45
C THR A 50 -4.78 -19.65 -13.23
N VAL A 51 -6.07 -19.95 -13.08
CA VAL A 51 -6.58 -20.71 -11.93
C VAL A 51 -6.01 -22.13 -11.94
N HIS A 52 -6.03 -22.80 -13.11
CA HIS A 52 -5.42 -24.12 -13.24
C HIS A 52 -3.91 -24.07 -13.01
N PHE A 53 -3.20 -23.14 -13.66
CA PHE A 53 -1.75 -23.00 -13.53
C PHE A 53 -1.31 -22.79 -12.07
N MET A 54 -2.01 -21.93 -11.34
CA MET A 54 -1.70 -21.63 -9.94
C MET A 54 -1.91 -22.85 -9.04
N ASN A 55 -3.06 -23.52 -9.14
CA ASN A 55 -3.37 -24.67 -8.30
C ASN A 55 -2.49 -25.88 -8.63
N GLU A 56 -2.17 -26.15 -9.90
CA GLU A 56 -1.20 -27.18 -10.29
C GLU A 56 0.21 -26.87 -9.78
N SER A 57 0.62 -25.60 -9.85
CA SER A 57 1.92 -25.18 -9.32
C SER A 57 2.02 -25.41 -7.81
N ILE A 58 0.94 -25.15 -7.07
CA ILE A 58 0.84 -25.43 -5.64
C ILE A 58 0.93 -26.94 -5.37
N LEU A 59 0.20 -27.78 -6.12
CA LEU A 59 0.25 -29.24 -5.99
C LEU A 59 1.66 -29.80 -6.26
N GLN A 60 2.37 -29.20 -7.22
CA GLN A 60 3.75 -29.53 -7.54
C GLN A 60 4.77 -28.93 -6.56
N LYS A 61 4.32 -28.31 -5.46
CA LYS A 61 5.15 -27.67 -4.42
C LYS A 61 6.07 -26.57 -4.97
N LYS A 62 5.67 -25.89 -6.04
CA LYS A 62 6.39 -24.71 -6.53
C LYS A 62 6.21 -23.57 -5.52
N LYS A 63 7.27 -22.80 -5.32
CA LYS A 63 7.21 -21.58 -4.51
C LYS A 63 6.59 -20.46 -5.32
N ILE A 64 5.64 -19.76 -4.72
CA ILE A 64 4.89 -18.67 -5.33
C ILE A 64 4.97 -17.48 -4.39
N LEU A 65 5.40 -16.33 -4.92
CA LEU A 65 5.37 -15.05 -4.23
C LEU A 65 4.31 -14.19 -4.89
N VAL A 66 3.35 -13.72 -4.10
CA VAL A 66 2.28 -12.84 -4.58
C VAL A 66 2.71 -11.39 -4.35
N GLU A 67 2.58 -10.57 -5.39
CA GLU A 67 2.79 -9.12 -5.32
C GLU A 67 1.45 -8.43 -5.05
N GLY A 68 1.35 -7.71 -3.94
CA GLY A 68 0.20 -6.86 -3.63
C GLY A 68 0.24 -5.56 -4.44
N GLY A 69 -0.86 -5.18 -5.08
CA GLY A 69 -0.89 -4.01 -5.96
C GLY A 69 -0.86 -2.65 -5.22
N GLN A 70 -1.59 -2.52 -4.11
CA GLN A 70 -1.70 -1.30 -3.30
C GLN A 70 -1.68 -1.67 -1.81
N ALA A 71 -1.93 -0.71 -0.91
CA ALA A 71 -1.99 -0.94 0.54
C ALA A 71 -3.43 -1.14 1.03
N THR A 72 -3.59 -1.89 2.13
CA THR A 72 -4.89 -2.17 2.79
C THR A 72 -5.69 -0.91 3.12
N MET A 73 -5.05 0.21 3.48
CA MET A 73 -5.77 1.46 3.76
C MET A 73 -6.41 2.11 2.52
N LEU A 74 -6.16 1.58 1.33
CA LEU A 74 -6.84 1.92 0.08
C LEU A 74 -7.83 0.83 -0.36
N ASP A 75 -8.10 -0.17 0.48
CA ASP A 75 -9.04 -1.23 0.16
C ASP A 75 -10.47 -0.72 0.08
N ILE A 76 -11.26 -1.27 -0.85
CA ILE A 76 -12.64 -0.86 -1.09
C ILE A 76 -13.53 -1.05 0.15
N ASP A 77 -13.25 -2.06 0.97
CA ASP A 77 -14.02 -2.40 2.17
C ASP A 77 -13.35 -1.91 3.45
N PHE A 78 -12.02 -2.00 3.53
CA PHE A 78 -11.27 -1.73 4.75
C PHE A 78 -10.53 -0.39 4.76
N GLY A 79 -10.49 0.32 3.63
CA GLY A 79 -9.80 1.59 3.51
C GLY A 79 -10.66 2.77 3.97
N THR A 80 -10.13 3.98 3.75
CA THR A 80 -10.83 5.23 4.07
C THR A 80 -11.88 5.59 2.99
N TYR A 81 -12.91 4.77 2.81
CA TYR A 81 -13.94 4.96 1.78
C TYR A 81 -14.62 6.33 1.92
N PRO A 82 -14.82 7.12 0.83
CA PRO A 82 -14.66 6.74 -0.59
C PRO A 82 -13.27 7.04 -1.17
N PHE A 83 -12.30 7.43 -0.36
CA PHE A 83 -10.93 7.75 -0.81
C PHE A 83 -10.03 6.51 -0.89
N VAL A 84 -10.50 5.53 -1.65
CA VAL A 84 -9.93 4.18 -1.79
C VAL A 84 -9.82 3.80 -3.26
N THR A 85 -9.19 2.67 -3.54
CA THR A 85 -9.25 2.05 -4.87
C THR A 85 -10.54 1.24 -5.01
N SER A 86 -10.89 0.86 -6.23
CA SER A 86 -12.06 0.02 -6.52
C SER A 86 -11.77 -1.48 -6.39
N SER A 87 -10.62 -1.87 -5.84
CA SER A 87 -10.18 -3.25 -5.68
C SER A 87 -9.84 -3.57 -4.21
N SER A 88 -9.49 -4.82 -3.95
CA SER A 88 -9.20 -5.33 -2.60
C SER A 88 -7.69 -5.63 -2.44
N PRO A 89 -6.84 -4.64 -2.12
CA PRO A 89 -5.42 -4.82 -1.79
C PRO A 89 -5.15 -5.48 -0.42
N SER A 90 -6.17 -6.04 0.23
CA SER A 90 -6.02 -6.94 1.38
C SER A 90 -5.63 -8.38 0.99
N ALA A 91 -5.23 -9.19 1.97
CA ALA A 91 -4.90 -10.61 1.80
C ALA A 91 -6.06 -11.42 1.20
N GLY A 92 -7.32 -11.04 1.46
CA GLY A 92 -8.48 -11.66 0.84
C GLY A 92 -8.49 -11.52 -0.69
N GLY A 93 -7.98 -10.40 -1.21
CA GLY A 93 -7.83 -10.14 -2.64
C GLY A 93 -6.90 -11.12 -3.35
N ILE A 94 -5.96 -11.74 -2.62
CA ILE A 94 -5.10 -12.79 -3.16
C ILE A 94 -5.94 -13.99 -3.59
N CYS A 95 -6.89 -14.40 -2.74
CA CYS A 95 -7.73 -15.56 -3.00
C CYS A 95 -8.67 -15.30 -4.18
N THR A 96 -9.34 -14.15 -4.17
CA THR A 96 -10.31 -13.78 -5.22
C THR A 96 -9.64 -13.47 -6.55
N GLY A 97 -8.43 -12.91 -6.54
CA GLY A 97 -7.67 -12.56 -7.74
C GLY A 97 -6.91 -13.72 -8.38
N LEU A 98 -6.50 -14.73 -7.61
CA LEU A 98 -5.70 -15.86 -8.13
C LEU A 98 -6.45 -17.20 -8.17
N GLY A 99 -7.65 -17.28 -7.57
CA GLY A 99 -8.43 -18.52 -7.53
C GLY A 99 -7.77 -19.61 -6.66
N ILE A 100 -7.12 -19.21 -5.57
CA ILE A 100 -6.48 -20.12 -4.61
C ILE A 100 -7.26 -20.15 -3.29
N ALA A 101 -7.25 -21.30 -2.61
CA ALA A 101 -7.97 -21.46 -1.36
C ALA A 101 -7.28 -20.70 -0.21
N PRO A 102 -8.02 -20.04 0.70
CA PRO A 102 -7.40 -19.29 1.80
C PRO A 102 -6.39 -20.10 2.64
N ARG A 103 -6.67 -21.40 2.85
CA ARG A 103 -5.78 -22.31 3.59
C ARG A 103 -4.43 -22.59 2.94
N THR A 104 -4.23 -22.23 1.67
CA THR A 104 -2.95 -22.40 0.97
C THR A 104 -2.05 -21.18 1.09
N LEU A 105 -2.55 -20.08 1.66
CA LEU A 105 -1.73 -18.92 1.97
C LEU A 105 -0.73 -19.30 3.07
N GLY A 106 0.53 -18.98 2.84
CA GLY A 106 1.61 -19.11 3.82
C GLY A 106 1.87 -17.78 4.50
N ASP A 107 3.15 -17.44 4.62
CA ASP A 107 3.59 -16.16 5.18
C ASP A 107 3.11 -14.96 4.36
N ILE A 108 2.67 -13.93 5.07
CA ILE A 108 2.27 -12.64 4.49
C ILE A 108 3.15 -11.56 5.11
N ILE A 109 3.94 -10.90 4.26
CA ILE A 109 4.87 -9.84 4.68
C ILE A 109 4.19 -8.49 4.47
N GLY A 110 3.97 -7.75 5.56
CA GLY A 110 3.45 -6.39 5.51
C GLY A 110 4.53 -5.37 5.18
N VAL A 111 4.46 -4.71 4.03
CA VAL A 111 5.39 -3.62 3.69
C VAL A 111 4.92 -2.34 4.36
N VAL A 112 5.68 -1.91 5.37
CA VAL A 112 5.41 -0.72 6.17
C VAL A 112 6.51 0.29 5.88
N LYS A 113 6.15 1.55 5.67
CA LYS A 113 7.15 2.62 5.55
C LYS A 113 7.42 3.19 6.95
N ALA A 114 8.66 3.60 7.24
CA ALA A 114 9.04 4.20 8.51
C ALA A 114 8.29 5.52 8.85
N TYR A 115 7.52 6.03 7.91
CA TYR A 115 6.61 7.17 8.05
C TYR A 115 5.45 6.95 7.08
N THR A 116 4.36 7.70 7.22
CA THR A 116 3.18 7.52 6.38
C THR A 116 3.17 8.51 5.22
N THR A 117 2.65 8.06 4.08
CA THR A 117 2.43 8.93 2.92
C THR A 117 1.10 8.65 2.28
N ARG A 118 0.44 9.70 1.79
CA ARG A 118 -0.83 9.59 1.08
C ARG A 118 -0.82 10.39 -0.22
N VAL A 119 -1.30 9.78 -1.28
CA VAL A 119 -1.54 10.44 -2.56
C VAL A 119 -3.01 10.83 -2.62
N GLY A 120 -3.32 12.06 -3.03
CA GLY A 120 -4.69 12.55 -3.11
C GLY A 120 -5.26 13.03 -1.77
N SER A 121 -6.58 13.25 -1.77
CA SER A 121 -7.35 13.81 -0.65
C SER A 121 -7.95 12.75 0.26
N GLY A 122 -8.54 13.19 1.38
CA GLY A 122 -9.22 12.38 2.41
C GLY A 122 -8.49 12.41 3.76
N PRO A 123 -8.94 11.63 4.76
CA PRO A 123 -8.39 11.72 6.10
C PRO A 123 -6.93 11.28 6.17
N PHE A 124 -6.17 11.94 7.04
CA PHE A 124 -4.78 11.59 7.33
C PHE A 124 -4.39 12.08 8.73
N PRO A 125 -4.73 11.30 9.79
CA PRO A 125 -4.60 11.76 11.18
C PRO A 125 -3.18 12.19 11.59
N THR A 126 -2.17 11.53 11.02
CA THR A 126 -0.74 11.74 11.32
C THR A 126 -0.04 12.72 10.37
N GLU A 127 -0.80 13.45 9.54
CA GLU A 127 -0.25 14.37 8.55
C GLU A 127 0.56 15.51 9.16
N LEU A 128 1.69 15.82 8.52
CA LEU A 128 2.56 16.93 8.86
C LEU A 128 2.51 18.00 7.76
N LEU A 129 1.89 19.14 8.09
CA LEU A 129 1.76 20.29 7.19
C LEU A 129 2.94 21.28 7.28
N GLY A 130 3.87 21.06 8.23
CA GLY A 130 5.01 21.94 8.49
C GLY A 130 6.33 21.41 7.95
N LYS A 131 7.43 22.07 8.37
CA LYS A 131 8.80 21.79 7.91
C LYS A 131 9.20 20.31 7.99
N THR A 132 8.79 19.60 9.04
CA THR A 132 9.09 18.16 9.17
C THR A 132 8.45 17.33 8.06
N GLY A 133 7.21 17.65 7.67
CA GLY A 133 6.55 17.00 6.55
C GLY A 133 7.24 17.29 5.21
N ASP A 134 7.74 18.52 5.04
CA ASP A 134 8.53 18.90 3.86
C ASP A 134 9.88 18.16 3.80
N LEU A 135 10.56 18.00 4.94
CA LEU A 135 11.79 17.24 5.05
C LEU A 135 11.57 15.76 4.69
N LEU A 136 10.56 15.11 5.28
CA LEU A 136 10.21 13.73 4.95
C LEU A 136 9.88 13.57 3.46
N ARG A 137 9.16 14.53 2.88
CA ARG A 137 8.82 14.52 1.46
C ARG A 137 10.06 14.62 0.57
N ALA A 138 10.97 15.53 0.89
CA ALA A 138 12.19 15.75 0.12
C ALA A 138 13.14 14.55 0.22
N SER A 139 13.50 14.13 1.43
CA SER A 139 14.39 13.00 1.68
C SER A 139 13.82 11.68 1.14
N GLY A 140 12.50 11.49 1.28
CA GLY A 140 11.80 10.32 0.78
C GLY A 140 11.53 10.32 -0.73
N MET A 141 11.83 11.42 -1.44
CA MET A 141 11.46 11.64 -2.84
C MET A 141 9.97 11.38 -3.11
N GLU A 142 9.11 11.87 -2.21
CA GLU A 142 7.67 11.56 -2.21
C GLU A 142 6.90 12.46 -3.19
N PHE A 143 7.17 12.24 -4.48
CA PHE A 143 6.52 12.89 -5.60
C PHE A 143 5.96 11.84 -6.57
N GLY A 144 4.87 12.16 -7.26
CA GLY A 144 4.30 11.29 -8.29
C GLY A 144 5.28 11.12 -9.45
N THR A 145 5.56 9.89 -9.87
CA THR A 145 6.53 9.60 -10.95
C THR A 145 6.13 10.19 -12.30
N THR A 146 4.83 10.19 -12.62
CA THR A 146 4.32 10.77 -13.88
C THR A 146 3.97 12.24 -13.75
N THR A 147 3.30 12.62 -12.65
CA THR A 147 2.69 13.96 -12.50
C THR A 147 3.55 14.96 -11.75
N GLY A 148 4.59 14.50 -11.04
CA GLY A 148 5.39 15.32 -10.14
C GLY A 148 4.65 15.84 -8.91
N ARG A 149 3.38 15.44 -8.69
CA ARG A 149 2.58 15.98 -7.57
C ARG A 149 3.16 15.54 -6.23
N PRO A 150 3.31 16.45 -5.25
CA PRO A 150 3.82 16.10 -3.93
C PRO A 150 2.84 15.18 -3.20
N ARG A 151 3.37 14.16 -2.51
CA ARG A 151 2.57 13.34 -1.60
C ARG A 151 2.45 14.03 -0.25
N ARG A 152 1.33 13.81 0.42
CA ARG A 152 1.15 14.18 1.82
C ARG A 152 2.02 13.24 2.66
N CYS A 153 2.69 13.77 3.67
CA CYS A 153 3.62 13.01 4.52
C CYS A 153 3.23 13.19 6.00
N GLY A 154 3.44 12.15 6.79
CA GLY A 154 3.06 12.11 8.19
C GLY A 154 3.89 11.11 8.97
N TRP A 155 3.76 11.12 10.29
CA TRP A 155 4.42 10.13 11.15
C TRP A 155 3.85 8.72 10.95
N LEU A 156 4.60 7.69 11.34
CA LEU A 156 4.08 6.32 11.29
C LEU A 156 2.85 6.19 12.20
N ASP A 157 1.75 5.71 11.63
CA ASP A 157 0.47 5.55 12.30
C ASP A 157 0.29 4.12 12.80
N ILE A 158 0.51 3.93 14.09
CA ILE A 158 0.46 2.61 14.73
C ILE A 158 -0.99 2.13 14.88
N VAL A 159 -1.96 3.03 15.02
CA VAL A 159 -3.38 2.66 15.08
C VAL A 159 -3.81 2.06 13.75
N ALA A 160 -3.52 2.75 12.64
CA ALA A 160 -3.81 2.25 11.30
C ALA A 160 -3.02 0.96 10.97
N LEU A 161 -1.75 0.88 11.39
CA LEU A 161 -0.93 -0.30 11.17
C LEU A 161 -1.46 -1.54 11.90
N ARG A 162 -1.82 -1.43 13.18
CA ARG A 162 -2.44 -2.55 13.93
C ARG A 162 -3.72 -3.04 13.27
N TYR A 163 -4.57 -2.12 12.82
CA TYR A 163 -5.77 -2.45 12.06
C TYR A 163 -5.44 -3.22 10.77
N CYS A 164 -4.43 -2.77 10.00
CA CYS A 164 -3.96 -3.50 8.82
C CYS A 164 -3.43 -4.89 9.17
N CYS A 165 -2.67 -5.03 10.26
CA CYS A 165 -2.13 -6.32 10.70
C CYS A 165 -3.25 -7.31 11.05
N GLN A 166 -4.32 -6.85 11.70
CA GLN A 166 -5.49 -7.68 12.01
C GLN A 166 -6.23 -8.18 10.77
N ILE A 167 -6.41 -7.32 9.76
CA ILE A 167 -7.09 -7.70 8.50
C ILE A 167 -6.29 -8.75 7.73
N ASN A 168 -4.97 -8.58 7.67
CA ASN A 168 -4.14 -9.35 6.75
C ASN A 168 -3.47 -10.56 7.41
N GLY A 169 -3.39 -10.59 8.75
CA GLY A 169 -2.69 -11.65 9.47
C GLY A 169 -1.21 -11.73 9.08
N PHE A 170 -0.52 -10.58 9.03
CA PHE A 170 0.89 -10.54 8.66
C PHE A 170 1.73 -11.43 9.57
N SER A 171 2.61 -12.26 9.00
CA SER A 171 3.55 -13.07 9.77
C SER A 171 4.83 -12.31 10.08
N SER A 172 5.18 -11.32 9.25
CA SER A 172 6.30 -10.40 9.48
C SER A 172 6.09 -9.08 8.76
N LEU A 173 6.89 -8.08 9.11
CA LEU A 173 6.91 -6.77 8.47
C LEU A 173 8.23 -6.54 7.73
N ASN A 174 8.13 -5.75 6.66
CA ASN A 174 9.25 -5.11 5.99
C ASN A 174 9.17 -3.60 6.24
N LEU A 175 10.01 -3.07 7.13
CA LEU A 175 10.09 -1.66 7.48
C LEU A 175 11.00 -0.92 6.51
N THR A 176 10.41 -0.22 5.54
CA THR A 176 11.11 0.43 4.44
C THR A 176 11.37 1.91 4.69
N LYS A 177 12.37 2.45 3.99
CA LYS A 177 12.74 3.87 4.01
C LYS A 177 13.10 4.37 5.42
N LEU A 178 13.76 3.52 6.20
CA LEU A 178 14.25 3.91 7.54
C LEU A 178 15.29 5.04 7.41
N ASP A 179 16.10 5.00 6.35
CA ASP A 179 17.12 6.01 6.01
C ASP A 179 16.57 7.43 5.90
N VAL A 180 15.29 7.59 5.53
CA VAL A 180 14.64 8.90 5.39
C VAL A 180 14.49 9.64 6.73
N LEU A 181 14.49 8.91 7.85
CA LEU A 181 14.36 9.50 9.18
C LEU A 181 15.69 10.05 9.74
N THR A 182 16.82 9.78 9.05
CA THR A 182 18.15 10.26 9.44
C THR A 182 18.21 11.78 9.50
N GLY A 183 18.84 12.31 10.55
CA GLY A 183 18.99 13.74 10.82
C GLY A 183 17.83 14.37 11.57
N LEU A 184 16.77 13.61 11.88
CA LEU A 184 15.70 14.08 12.77
C LEU A 184 16.11 13.88 14.23
N LYS A 185 16.00 14.94 15.05
CA LYS A 185 16.31 14.85 16.49
C LYS A 185 15.30 14.02 17.28
N GLU A 186 14.04 14.10 16.86
CA GLU A 186 12.91 13.43 17.49
C GLU A 186 12.01 12.85 16.38
N ILE A 187 11.62 11.59 16.55
CA ILE A 187 10.72 10.86 15.66
C ILE A 187 9.47 10.51 16.46
N LYS A 188 8.29 10.61 15.85
CA LYS A 188 7.03 10.31 16.54
C LYS A 188 6.30 9.11 15.95
N LEU A 189 5.61 8.37 16.80
CA LEU A 189 4.68 7.31 16.46
C LEU A 189 3.27 7.72 16.90
N GLY A 190 2.28 7.64 16.02
CA GLY A 190 0.87 7.88 16.38
C GLY A 190 0.29 6.63 17.05
N THR A 191 0.32 6.55 18.38
CA THR A 191 0.07 5.31 19.15
C THR A 191 -1.38 5.12 19.57
N SER A 192 -2.14 6.21 19.71
CA SER A 192 -3.56 6.14 20.04
C SER A 192 -4.34 7.30 19.47
N TYR A 193 -5.63 7.06 19.28
CA TYR A 193 -6.60 8.03 18.82
C TYR A 193 -7.56 8.39 19.96
N CYS A 194 -7.95 9.66 20.02
CA CYS A 194 -9.04 10.11 20.86
C CYS A 194 -9.92 11.11 20.13
N THR A 195 -11.18 11.17 20.55
CA THR A 195 -12.13 12.21 20.15
C THR A 195 -11.72 13.57 20.73
N GLU A 196 -12.38 14.65 20.30
CA GLU A 196 -12.07 16.00 20.78
C GLU A 196 -12.29 16.19 22.29
N ASP A 197 -13.26 15.47 22.89
CA ASP A 197 -13.50 15.42 24.33
C ASP A 197 -12.55 14.46 25.08
N GLY A 198 -11.58 13.85 24.38
CA GLY A 198 -10.51 13.05 24.97
C GLY A 198 -10.85 11.58 25.18
N LYS A 199 -12.03 11.11 24.75
CA LYS A 199 -12.42 9.69 24.83
C LYS A 199 -11.56 8.85 23.88
N ALA A 200 -11.02 7.75 24.39
CA ALA A 200 -10.21 6.84 23.58
C ALA A 200 -11.04 6.19 22.47
N ILE A 201 -10.45 6.10 21.27
CA ILE A 201 -10.96 5.33 20.15
C ILE A 201 -10.19 4.02 20.10
N GLU A 202 -10.90 2.90 20.25
CA GLU A 202 -10.29 1.57 20.44
C GLU A 202 -9.64 1.00 19.17
N SER A 203 -10.21 1.28 18.00
CA SER A 203 -9.76 0.79 16.70
C SER A 203 -9.82 1.89 15.64
N PHE A 204 -9.27 1.62 14.46
CA PHE A 204 -9.31 2.56 13.35
C PHE A 204 -10.78 2.87 12.94
N PRO A 205 -11.22 4.14 12.97
CA PRO A 205 -12.59 4.51 12.60
C PRO A 205 -12.90 4.22 11.13
N ALA A 206 -14.04 3.58 10.88
CA ALA A 206 -14.60 3.45 9.53
C ALA A 206 -15.32 4.73 9.07
N ASP A 207 -15.86 5.51 10.02
CA ASP A 207 -16.52 6.79 9.75
C ASP A 207 -15.46 7.89 9.52
N LEU A 208 -15.50 8.52 8.35
CA LEU A 208 -14.55 9.57 7.99
C LEU A 208 -14.73 10.83 8.84
N ASP A 209 -15.94 11.18 9.24
CA ASP A 209 -16.18 12.39 10.04
C ASP A 209 -15.51 12.23 11.42
N ILE A 210 -15.56 11.02 11.99
CA ILE A 210 -14.83 10.66 13.20
C ILE A 210 -13.31 10.69 12.96
N LEU A 211 -12.86 10.11 11.85
CA LEU A 211 -11.43 10.01 11.52
C LEU A 211 -10.79 11.38 11.29
N GLU A 212 -11.48 12.33 10.66
CA GLU A 212 -10.98 13.69 10.41
C GLU A 212 -10.89 14.53 11.69
N GLN A 213 -11.78 14.29 12.65
CA GLN A 213 -11.82 15.02 13.93
C GLN A 213 -10.92 14.38 14.99
N THR A 214 -10.39 13.18 14.72
CA THR A 214 -9.55 12.43 15.65
C THR A 214 -8.28 13.20 16.01
N LYS A 215 -7.97 13.25 17.31
CA LYS A 215 -6.67 13.71 17.81
C LYS A 215 -5.77 12.50 18.01
N VAL A 216 -4.55 12.60 17.49
CA VAL A 216 -3.52 11.57 17.64
C VAL A 216 -2.68 11.88 18.88
N LYS A 217 -2.51 10.89 19.75
CA LYS A 217 -1.49 10.93 20.79
C LYS A 217 -0.22 10.29 20.25
N TYR A 218 0.89 11.01 20.43
CA TYR A 218 2.18 10.61 19.92
C TYR A 218 3.08 10.08 21.03
N GLU A 219 3.82 9.04 20.73
CA GLU A 219 5.02 8.67 21.47
C GLU A 219 6.22 9.27 20.74
N ALA A 220 7.07 10.00 21.47
CA ALA A 220 8.28 10.61 20.95
C ALA A 220 9.49 9.73 21.28
N LEU A 221 10.30 9.44 20.26
CA LEU A 221 11.50 8.64 20.34
C LEU A 221 12.70 9.49 19.89
N PRO A 222 13.88 9.28 20.49
CA PRO A 222 15.09 9.93 20.01
C PRO A 222 15.39 9.47 18.57
N GLY A 223 15.78 10.39 17.70
CA GLY A 223 16.24 10.04 16.36
C GLY A 223 17.75 9.75 16.31
N TRP A 224 18.31 9.82 15.12
CA TRP A 224 19.74 9.59 14.84
C TRP A 224 20.23 10.55 13.75
N GLU A 225 21.53 10.81 13.71
CA GLU A 225 22.16 11.70 12.72
C GLU A 225 23.05 10.94 11.72
N GLU A 226 23.45 9.72 12.06
CA GLU A 226 24.32 8.86 11.28
C GLU A 226 23.63 8.38 9.99
N ASP A 227 24.31 8.50 8.84
CA ASP A 227 23.84 7.92 7.59
C ASP A 227 23.86 6.39 7.68
N ILE A 228 22.67 5.79 7.58
CA ILE A 228 22.48 4.34 7.65
C ILE A 228 22.34 3.67 6.27
N SER A 229 22.46 4.42 5.17
CA SER A 229 22.16 3.92 3.82
C SER A 229 23.07 2.77 3.35
N SER A 230 24.27 2.69 3.92
CA SER A 230 25.27 1.65 3.64
C SER A 230 25.26 0.50 4.65
N VAL A 231 24.45 0.56 5.70
CA VAL A 231 24.37 -0.49 6.73
C VAL A 231 23.75 -1.76 6.15
N ARG A 232 24.32 -2.93 6.48
CA ARG A 232 23.85 -4.24 6.00
C ARG A 232 23.57 -5.23 7.12
N ASP A 233 24.18 -5.04 8.29
CA ASP A 233 23.95 -5.85 9.48
C ASP A 233 23.10 -5.09 10.51
N TYR A 234 22.17 -5.78 11.17
CA TYR A 234 21.24 -5.15 12.11
C TYR A 234 21.96 -4.49 13.30
N ASP A 235 23.00 -5.13 13.80
CA ASP A 235 23.77 -4.66 14.96
C ASP A 235 24.61 -3.41 14.68
N ASP A 236 24.84 -3.09 13.40
CA ASP A 236 25.55 -1.89 12.95
C ASP A 236 24.63 -0.67 12.84
N LEU A 237 23.31 -0.83 13.02
CA LEU A 237 22.39 0.29 13.10
C LEU A 237 22.61 1.10 14.40
N PRO A 238 22.46 2.43 14.36
CA PRO A 238 22.40 3.25 15.57
C PRO A 238 21.40 2.68 16.58
N GLU A 239 21.74 2.74 17.87
CA GLU A 239 20.88 2.21 18.94
C GLU A 239 19.46 2.79 18.88
N THR A 240 19.32 4.09 18.64
CA THR A 240 18.01 4.76 18.53
C THR A 240 17.22 4.30 17.30
N ALA A 241 17.88 3.93 16.20
CA ALA A 241 17.24 3.34 15.03
C ALA A 241 16.75 1.91 15.32
N ARG A 242 17.53 1.11 16.05
CA ARG A 242 17.11 -0.23 16.50
C ARG A 242 15.91 -0.15 17.45
N LEU A 243 15.97 0.75 18.44
CA LEU A 243 14.86 1.02 19.36
C LEU A 243 13.58 1.46 18.63
N TYR A 244 13.71 2.22 17.54
CA TYR A 244 12.56 2.58 16.71
C TYR A 244 11.90 1.35 16.07
N VAL A 245 12.70 0.44 15.51
CA VAL A 245 12.21 -0.82 14.92
C VAL A 245 11.57 -1.72 15.98
N GLU A 246 12.26 -1.94 17.10
CA GLU A 246 11.79 -2.76 18.22
C GLU A 246 10.49 -2.20 18.80
N ARG A 247 10.39 -0.88 18.92
CA ARG A 247 9.17 -0.25 19.44
C ARG A 247 7.97 -0.45 18.52
N ILE A 248 8.17 -0.47 17.20
CA ILE A 248 7.09 -0.81 16.25
C ILE A 248 6.64 -2.26 16.46
N GLU A 249 7.58 -3.20 16.61
CA GLU A 249 7.26 -4.61 16.87
C GLU A 249 6.48 -4.78 18.17
N GLU A 250 6.90 -4.12 19.25
CA GLU A 250 6.21 -4.16 20.55
C GLU A 250 4.77 -3.64 20.46
N LEU A 251 4.58 -2.51 19.77
CA LEU A 251 3.27 -1.86 19.67
C LEU A 251 2.31 -2.64 18.76
N VAL A 252 2.83 -3.28 17.72
CA VAL A 252 2.03 -3.98 16.70
C VAL A 252 1.86 -5.46 17.02
N GLY A 253 2.82 -6.07 17.72
CA GLY A 253 2.86 -7.50 18.05
C GLY A 253 3.33 -8.39 16.89
N ILE A 254 3.88 -7.83 15.82
CA ILE A 254 4.37 -8.54 14.63
C ILE A 254 5.86 -8.22 14.43
N PRO A 255 6.74 -9.22 14.20
CA PRO A 255 8.17 -9.00 14.05
C PRO A 255 8.50 -8.30 12.72
N VAL A 256 9.56 -7.48 12.72
CA VAL A 256 10.17 -6.89 11.54
C VAL A 256 11.36 -7.76 11.15
N HIS A 257 11.26 -8.48 10.03
CA HIS A 257 12.39 -9.31 9.54
C HIS A 257 13.21 -8.60 8.45
N TYR A 258 12.65 -7.54 7.86
CA TYR A 258 13.28 -6.82 6.76
C TYR A 258 13.27 -5.32 7.03
N ILE A 259 14.42 -4.67 6.86
CA ILE A 259 14.56 -3.23 7.09
C ILE A 259 15.23 -2.60 5.87
N GLY A 260 14.50 -1.74 5.16
CA GLY A 260 15.00 -1.03 4.00
C GLY A 260 15.70 0.27 4.40
N VAL A 261 16.97 0.40 4.04
CA VAL A 261 17.81 1.59 4.29
C VAL A 261 18.22 2.30 3.00
N GLY A 262 17.56 2.00 1.89
CA GLY A 262 17.77 2.72 0.63
C GLY A 262 16.96 2.12 -0.52
N PRO A 263 17.04 2.74 -1.72
CA PRO A 263 16.32 2.25 -2.90
C PRO A 263 17.02 1.08 -3.61
N GLY A 264 18.29 0.81 -3.26
CA GLY A 264 19.09 -0.26 -3.87
C GLY A 264 18.56 -1.65 -3.51
N ARG A 265 18.74 -2.62 -4.42
CA ARG A 265 18.32 -4.01 -4.18
C ARG A 265 19.05 -4.65 -2.99
N ASP A 266 20.30 -4.25 -2.76
CA ASP A 266 21.16 -4.69 -1.67
C ASP A 266 20.97 -3.88 -0.38
N ALA A 267 20.22 -2.77 -0.43
CA ALA A 267 19.98 -1.88 0.71
C ALA A 267 18.83 -2.39 1.60
N LEU A 268 18.94 -3.66 2.02
CA LEU A 268 17.98 -4.35 2.85
C LEU A 268 18.71 -5.14 3.94
N ILE A 269 18.40 -4.83 5.20
CA ILE A 269 18.92 -5.52 6.38
C ILE A 269 17.93 -6.63 6.75
N TYR A 270 18.48 -7.78 7.14
CA TYR A 270 17.72 -8.91 7.68
C TYR A 270 17.88 -8.91 9.20
N LYS A 271 16.78 -9.09 9.93
CA LYS A 271 16.73 -9.19 11.39
C LYS A 271 16.23 -10.56 11.82
#